data_AF-A0A914G556-F1
#
_entry.id   AF-A0A914G556-F1
#
_cell.length_a   1.000
_cell.length_b   1.000
_cell.length_c   1.000
_cell.angle_alpha   90.00
_cell.angle_beta   90.00
_cell.angle_gamma   90.00
#
_symmetry.space_group_name_H-M   'P 1'
#
loop_
_entity.id
_entity.type
_entity.pdbx_description
1 polymer ?
#
loop_
_entity_poly.entity_id
_entity_poly.type
_entity_poly.pdbx_seq_one_letter_code
_entity_poly.pdbx_strand_id
1 'polypeptide(L)'
;MGIGCNEYNYTVTLRQSARSIGIIEDFTKKGNQKFVTGEKQLRIFEKGFFGIYNDKIIYDGKDPDGYIHAISWKGDAIAFTNETGTRIYD
;
A
#
# COMPACT_ATOMS: atom_id res chain seq x y z
N MET A 1 17.55 -15.40 14.75
CA MET A 1 16.73 -14.22 14.44
C MET A 1 16.61 -13.40 15.71
N GLY A 2 17.15 -12.19 15.72
CA GLY A 2 17.20 -11.33 16.91
C GLY A 2 16.68 -9.93 16.58
N ILE A 3 16.19 -9.25 17.61
CA ILE A 3 15.80 -7.84 17.55
C ILE A 3 17.08 -7.03 17.24
N GLY A 4 17.14 -6.39 16.06
CA GLY A 4 18.32 -5.65 15.59
C GLY A 4 18.97 -6.18 14.31
N CYS A 5 18.44 -7.25 13.70
CA CYS A 5 18.94 -7.75 12.42
C CYS A 5 18.38 -6.92 11.25
N ASN A 6 19.26 -6.22 10.51
CA ASN A 6 18.87 -5.38 9.37
C ASN A 6 18.49 -6.18 8.11
N GLU A 7 18.65 -7.51 8.11
CA GLU A 7 18.43 -8.36 6.93
C GLU A 7 17.01 -8.27 6.35
N TYR A 8 16.03 -7.90 7.17
CA TYR A 8 14.62 -7.77 6.74
C TYR A 8 14.09 -6.33 6.81
N ASN A 9 14.97 -5.33 6.96
CA ASN A 9 14.56 -3.94 6.97
C ASN A 9 14.33 -3.43 5.54
N TYR A 10 13.13 -2.90 5.30
CA TYR A 10 12.77 -2.26 4.05
C TYR A 10 12.48 -0.79 4.30
N THR A 11 13.35 0.08 3.78
CA THR A 11 13.11 1.53 3.77
C THR A 11 12.64 1.94 2.39
N VAL A 12 11.46 2.55 2.32
CA VAL A 12 10.90 3.09 1.07
C VAL A 12 10.56 4.56 1.30
N THR A 13 11.12 5.42 0.47
CA THR A 13 10.80 6.85 0.47
C THR A 13 9.59 7.09 -0.43
N LEU A 14 8.50 7.55 0.16
CA LEU A 14 7.28 7.90 -0.57
C LEU A 14 7.35 9.37 -1.02
N ARG A 15 6.82 9.68 -2.21
CA ARG A 15 6.73 11.06 -2.71
C ARG A 15 5.58 11.85 -2.08
N GLN A 16 4.59 11.16 -1.51
CA GLN A 16 3.37 11.72 -0.95
C GLN A 16 3.13 11.17 0.45
N SER A 17 2.40 11.92 1.27
CA SER A 17 1.98 11.48 2.60
C SER A 17 1.07 10.24 2.49
N ALA A 18 1.42 9.19 3.23
CA ALA A 18 0.55 8.03 3.42
C ALA A 18 -0.11 8.14 4.79
N ARG A 19 -1.45 8.16 4.82
CA ARG A 19 -2.22 8.16 6.07
C ARG A 19 -2.50 6.75 6.57
N SER A 20 -2.71 5.83 5.64
CA SER A 20 -2.91 4.40 5.90
C SER A 20 -2.06 3.57 4.94
N ILE A 21 -1.69 2.36 5.37
CA ILE A 21 -0.84 1.44 4.60
C ILE A 21 -1.44 0.03 4.72
N GLY A 22 -1.53 -0.68 3.60
CA GLY A 22 -1.79 -2.11 3.53
C GLY A 22 -0.60 -2.84 2.92
N ILE A 23 -0.25 -4.00 3.45
CA ILE A 23 0.87 -4.81 2.96
C ILE A 23 0.33 -6.17 2.56
N ILE A 24 0.79 -6.72 1.44
CA ILE A 24 0.42 -8.06 1.01
C ILE A 24 0.97 -9.12 1.98
N GLU A 25 0.21 -10.20 2.22
CA GLU A 25 0.57 -11.25 3.19
C GLU A 25 1.94 -11.89 2.88
N ASP A 26 2.29 -11.98 1.60
CA ASP A 26 3.51 -12.60 1.08
C ASP A 26 4.64 -11.60 0.76
N PHE A 27 4.67 -10.44 1.42
CA PHE A 27 5.62 -9.37 1.13
C PHE A 27 7.10 -9.80 1.17
N THR A 28 7.45 -10.79 2.00
CA THR A 28 8.82 -11.29 2.11
C THR A 28 9.25 -12.10 0.88
N LYS A 29 8.31 -12.61 0.08
CA LYS A 29 8.62 -13.39 -1.13
C LYS A 29 9.17 -12.49 -2.22
N LYS A 30 10.30 -12.90 -2.81
CA LYS A 30 10.92 -12.20 -3.93
C LYS A 30 9.94 -12.11 -5.10
N GLY A 31 9.67 -10.90 -5.57
CA GLY A 31 8.70 -10.62 -6.64
C GLY A 31 7.31 -10.20 -6.15
N ASN A 32 6.98 -10.41 -4.88
CA ASN A 32 5.69 -10.01 -4.30
C ASN A 32 5.82 -8.87 -3.28
N GLN A 33 6.86 -8.06 -3.43
CA GLN A 33 7.15 -6.89 -2.60
C GLN A 33 6.25 -5.74 -3.02
N LYS A 34 4.97 -5.87 -2.65
CA LYS A 34 3.91 -4.92 -2.97
C LYS A 34 3.24 -4.40 -1.71
N PHE A 35 2.91 -3.11 -1.72
CA PHE A 35 2.15 -2.50 -0.64
C PHE A 35 1.27 -1.40 -1.22
N VAL A 36 0.24 -1.02 -0.48
CA VAL A 36 -0.71 0.00 -0.87
C VAL A 36 -0.70 1.10 0.17
N THR A 37 -0.80 2.35 -0.27
CA THR A 37 -0.97 3.49 0.61
C THR A 37 -2.27 4.22 0.32
N GLY A 38 -2.86 4.77 1.37
CA GLY A 38 -4.09 5.54 1.30
C GLY A 38 -3.91 6.92 1.89
N GLU A 39 -4.36 7.90 1.12
CA GLU A 39 -4.60 9.27 1.57
C GLU A 39 -5.92 9.76 0.96
N LYS A 40 -5.91 10.68 -0.01
CA LYS A 40 -7.08 10.94 -0.87
C LYS A 40 -7.21 9.90 -2.00
N GLN A 41 -6.07 9.35 -2.39
CA GLN A 41 -5.95 8.35 -3.44
C GLN A 41 -5.40 7.06 -2.85
N LEU A 42 -5.79 5.94 -3.46
CA LEU A 42 -5.21 4.63 -3.18
C LEU A 42 -4.13 4.36 -4.22
N ARG A 43 -2.88 4.22 -3.78
CA ARG A 43 -1.74 3.89 -4.64
C ARG A 43 -1.16 2.54 -4.29
N ILE A 44 -0.98 1.70 -5.31
CA ILE A 44 -0.22 0.46 -5.20
C ILE A 44 1.24 0.74 -5.56
N PHE A 45 2.15 0.25 -4.74
CA PHE A 45 3.58 0.31 -4.94
C PHE A 45 4.08 -1.10 -5.18
N GLU A 46 4.79 -1.29 -6.29
CA GLU A 46 5.37 -2.57 -6.66
C GLU A 46 6.86 -2.38 -6.89
N LYS A 47 7.67 -3.30 -6.36
CA LYS A 47 9.10 -3.28 -6.62
C LYS A 47 9.39 -3.67 -8.07
N GLY A 48 9.87 -2.72 -8.84
CA GLY A 48 10.32 -2.92 -10.21
C GLY A 48 11.77 -3.39 -10.31
N PHE A 49 12.32 -3.24 -11.52
CA PHE A 49 13.71 -3.55 -11.81
C PHE A 49 14.67 -2.66 -11.01
N PHE A 50 15.84 -3.20 -10.66
CA PHE A 50 16.87 -2.54 -9.84
C PHE A 50 16.43 -2.07 -8.45
N GLY A 51 15.29 -2.58 -7.95
CA GLY A 51 14.81 -2.29 -6.59
C GLY A 51 14.11 -0.95 -6.44
N ILE A 52 13.80 -0.28 -7.54
CA ILE A 52 13.00 0.94 -7.57
C ILE A 52 11.53 0.56 -7.44
N TYR A 53 10.82 1.18 -6.50
CA TYR A 53 9.37 1.03 -6.40
C TYR A 53 8.68 1.92 -7.44
N ASN A 54 7.81 1.31 -8.24
CA ASN A 54 6.90 2.03 -9.12
C ASN A 54 5.55 2.12 -8.43
N ASP A 55 4.91 3.29 -8.52
CA ASP A 55 3.58 3.51 -7.99
C ASP A 55 2.53 3.68 -9.10
N LYS A 56 1.32 3.21 -8.83
CA LYS A 56 0.15 3.41 -9.68
C LYS A 56 -1.06 3.78 -8.83
N ILE A 57 -1.83 4.76 -9.26
CA ILE A 57 -3.12 5.10 -8.65
C ILE A 57 -4.13 4.04 -9.08
N ILE A 58 -4.75 3.35 -8.12
CA ILE A 58 -5.80 2.36 -8.35
C ILE A 58 -7.19 2.88 -7.96
N TYR A 59 -7.25 3.89 -7.09
CA TYR A 59 -8.47 4.64 -6.80
C TYR A 59 -8.13 6.12 -6.61
N ASP A 60 -8.89 6.97 -7.31
CA ASP A 60 -8.79 8.43 -7.21
C ASP A 60 -10.07 8.96 -6.55
N GLY A 61 -9.99 9.19 -5.23
CA GLY A 61 -11.09 9.77 -4.47
C GLY A 61 -11.25 11.24 -4.83
N LYS A 62 -12.47 11.64 -5.21
CA LYS A 62 -12.78 13.07 -5.41
C LYS A 62 -12.95 13.74 -4.06
N ASP A 63 -12.93 15.08 -4.00
CA ASP A 63 -13.09 15.82 -2.74
C ASP A 63 -14.26 15.38 -1.82
N PRO A 64 -15.43 14.90 -2.30
CA PRO A 64 -16.48 14.39 -1.41
C PRO A 64 -16.18 13.01 -0.78
N ASP A 65 -15.22 12.23 -1.30
CA ASP A 65 -14.89 10.90 -0.78
C ASP A 65 -14.05 10.94 0.50
N GLY A 66 -13.45 12.09 0.81
CA GLY A 66 -12.63 12.28 2.02
C GLY A 66 -11.30 11.53 1.98
N TYR A 67 -10.79 11.16 3.17
CA TYR A 67 -9.52 10.45 3.32
C TYR A 67 -9.74 8.96 3.55
N ILE A 68 -8.78 8.16 3.10
CA ILE A 68 -8.73 6.72 3.37
C ILE A 68 -8.13 6.51 4.76
N HIS A 69 -8.95 5.98 5.67
CA HIS A 69 -8.60 5.79 7.08
C HIS A 69 -8.06 4.39 7.38
N ALA A 70 -8.52 3.38 6.63
CA ALA A 70 -8.12 1.99 6.84
C ALA A 70 -7.96 1.28 5.50
N ILE A 71 -6.96 0.41 5.43
CA ILE A 71 -6.71 -0.47 4.30
C ILE A 71 -6.44 -1.88 4.82
N SER A 72 -6.99 -2.87 4.14
CA SER A 72 -6.70 -4.29 4.35
C SER A 72 -6.48 -4.95 2.98
N TRP A 73 -5.41 -5.74 2.88
CA TRP A 73 -5.09 -6.49 1.66
C TRP A 73 -5.19 -7.97 1.98
N LYS A 74 -5.99 -8.72 1.20
CA LYS A 74 -6.08 -10.17 1.30
C LYS A 74 -6.17 -10.83 -0.08
N GLY A 75 -5.21 -11.70 -0.39
CA GLY A 75 -5.10 -12.30 -1.72
C GLY A 75 -4.95 -11.22 -2.80
N ASP A 76 -5.83 -11.25 -3.80
CA ASP A 76 -5.87 -10.27 -4.89
C ASP A 76 -6.75 -9.05 -4.56
N ALA A 77 -7.50 -9.10 -3.45
CA ALA A 77 -8.42 -8.05 -3.07
C ALA A 77 -7.81 -7.04 -2.07
N ILE A 78 -8.09 -5.77 -2.31
CA ILE A 78 -7.76 -4.64 -1.44
C ILE A 78 -9.06 -3.99 -0.96
N ALA A 79 -9.35 -4.11 0.33
CA ALA A 79 -10.43 -3.39 0.97
C ALA A 79 -9.91 -2.08 1.57
N PHE A 80 -10.61 -0.98 1.34
CA PHE A 80 -10.28 0.31 1.93
C PHE A 80 -11.54 1.04 2.40
N THR A 81 -11.39 1.85 3.45
CA THR A 81 -12.49 2.62 4.03
C THR A 81 -12.15 4.10 3.99
N ASN A 82 -13.05 4.89 3.41
CA ASN A 82 -13.01 6.34 3.37
C ASN A 82 -14.21 6.93 4.15
N GLU A 83 -14.46 8.23 4.03
CA GLU A 83 -15.59 8.86 4.74
C GLU A 83 -16.96 8.50 4.15
N THR A 84 -17.01 8.03 2.90
CA THR A 84 -18.26 7.60 2.25
C THR A 84 -18.59 6.13 2.49
N GLY A 85 -17.62 5.32 2.90
CA GLY A 85 -17.81 3.93 3.30
C GLY A 85 -16.64 3.02 2.96
N THR A 86 -16.89 1.71 2.96
CA THR A 86 -15.89 0.69 2.60
C THR A 86 -16.08 0.26 1.15
N ARG A 87 -14.97 0.14 0.42
CA ARG A 87 -14.92 -0.36 -0.96
C ARG A 87 -13.88 -1.46 -1.09
N ILE A 88 -14.09 -2.34 -2.06
CA ILE A 88 -13.18 -3.44 -2.39
C ILE A 88 -12.71 -3.24 -3.83
N TYR A 89 -11.41 -3.33 -4.02
CA TYR A 89 -10.73 -3.36 -5.30
C TYR A 89 -10.18 -4.77 -5.52
N ASP A 90 -10.36 -5.33 -6.71
CA ASP A 90 -9.89 -6.65 -7.16
C ASP A 90 -9.21 -6.48 -8.53
#